data_AF-A0A3C0JSI2-F1
#
_entry.id   AF-A0A3C0JSI2-F1
#
_cell.length_a   1.000
_cell.length_b   1.000
_cell.length_c   1.000
_cell.angle_alpha   90.00
_cell.angle_beta   90.00
_cell.angle_gamma   90.00
#
_symmetry.space_group_name_H-M   'P 1'
#
loop_
_entity.id
_entity.type
_entity.pdbx_description
1 polymer ?
#
loop_
_entity_poly.entity_id
_entity_poly.type
_entity_poly.pdbx_seq_one_letter_code
_entity_poly.pdbx_strand_id
1 'polypeptide(L)'
;MEMARPYYEEAMKFAAPLGLTPLTPEQIGAVADPAHSRGVALPSLEQAVAGHGWLCGPAEMIVEHLQSVQEKFPGVERVNLGAVMGMPREVFKDQLSKFAEEVMPSFSKPA
;
A
#
# COMPACT_ATOMS: atom_id res chain seq x y z
N MET A 1 -0.72 -11.24 2.73
CA MET A 1 -0.72 -10.77 1.33
C MET A 1 -2.03 -11.08 0.62
N GLU A 2 -2.54 -12.33 0.63
CA GLU A 2 -3.80 -12.67 -0.08
C GLU A 2 -4.99 -11.79 0.31
N MET A 3 -5.18 -11.51 1.61
CA MET A 3 -6.23 -10.61 2.11
C MET A 3 -6.17 -9.17 1.55
N ALA A 4 -4.98 -8.70 1.17
CA ALA A 4 -4.77 -7.34 0.66
C ALA A 4 -4.91 -7.23 -0.87
N ARG A 5 -4.82 -8.36 -1.58
CA ARG A 5 -4.90 -8.41 -3.05
C ARG A 5 -6.17 -7.75 -3.62
N PRO A 6 -7.38 -8.00 -3.08
CA PRO A 6 -8.59 -7.36 -3.60
C PRO A 6 -8.54 -5.84 -3.47
N TYR A 7 -7.98 -5.32 -2.37
CA TYR A 7 -7.85 -3.88 -2.15
C TYR A 7 -6.84 -3.26 -3.10
N TYR A 8 -5.74 -3.96 -3.38
CA TYR A 8 -4.75 -3.53 -4.36
C TYR A 8 -5.33 -3.45 -5.78
N GLU A 9 -6.07 -4.49 -6.20
CA GLU A 9 -6.71 -4.53 -7.50
C GLU A 9 -7.76 -3.42 -7.67
N GLU A 10 -8.57 -3.14 -6.65
CA GLU A 10 -9.53 -2.03 -6.73
C GLU A 10 -8.88 -0.65 -6.65
N ALA A 11 -7.82 -0.49 -5.86
CA ALA A 11 -7.04 0.73 -5.87
C ALA A 11 -6.46 1.02 -7.27
N MET A 12 -5.98 -0.03 -7.95
CA MET A 12 -5.45 0.08 -9.30
C MET A 12 -6.52 0.55 -10.29
N LYS A 13 -7.76 0.06 -10.20
CA LYS A 13 -8.87 0.53 -11.05
C LYS A 13 -9.17 2.01 -10.89
N PHE A 14 -9.06 2.53 -9.67
CA PHE A 14 -9.22 3.96 -9.38
C PHE A 14 -8.00 4.79 -9.82
N ALA A 15 -6.79 4.34 -9.51
CA ALA A 15 -5.56 5.09 -9.70
C ALA A 15 -5.07 5.14 -11.16
N ALA A 16 -5.27 4.06 -11.91
CA ALA A 16 -4.84 3.90 -13.30
C ALA A 16 -5.33 5.04 -14.23
N PRO A 17 -6.64 5.33 -14.33
CA PRO A 17 -7.13 6.40 -15.22
C PRO A 17 -6.71 7.81 -14.79
N LEU A 18 -6.29 7.99 -13.54
CA LEU A 18 -5.83 9.28 -12.99
C LEU A 18 -4.31 9.49 -13.14
N GLY A 19 -3.57 8.50 -13.68
CA GLY A 19 -2.11 8.56 -13.78
C GLY A 19 -1.39 8.49 -12.43
N LEU A 20 -2.06 8.03 -11.37
CA LEU A 20 -1.50 7.89 -10.02
C LEU A 20 -0.70 6.59 -9.84
N THR A 21 -0.72 5.71 -10.83
CA THR A 21 0.08 4.48 -10.89
C THR A 21 0.80 4.43 -12.23
N PRO A 22 2.10 4.08 -12.28
CA PRO A 22 2.88 4.04 -13.51
C PRO A 22 2.47 2.83 -14.36
N LEU A 23 1.41 2.99 -15.17
CA LEU A 23 0.92 1.98 -16.11
C LEU A 23 1.07 2.46 -17.56
N THR A 24 1.25 1.52 -18.48
CA THR A 24 1.20 1.81 -19.92
C THR A 24 -0.25 2.08 -20.36
N PRO A 25 -0.49 2.77 -21.50
CA PRO A 25 -1.84 2.96 -22.03
C PRO A 25 -2.61 1.63 -22.23
N GLU A 26 -1.92 0.57 -22.64
CA GLU A 26 -2.48 -0.78 -22.78
C GLU A 26 -2.93 -1.35 -21.42
N GLN A 27 -2.08 -1.23 -20.39
CA GLN A 27 -2.42 -1.66 -19.04
C GLN A 27 -3.60 -0.86 -18.46
N ILE A 28 -3.67 0.46 -18.71
CA ILE A 28 -4.80 1.29 -18.27
C ILE A 28 -6.11 0.79 -18.91
N GLY A 29 -6.09 0.47 -20.20
CA GLY A 29 -7.24 -0.14 -20.89
C GLY A 29 -7.65 -1.49 -20.29
N ALA A 30 -6.66 -2.34 -20.00
CA ALA A 30 -6.89 -3.65 -19.38
C ALA A 30 -7.44 -3.58 -17.96
N VAL A 31 -7.08 -2.55 -17.19
CA VAL A 31 -7.60 -2.29 -15.85
C VAL A 31 -9.07 -1.83 -15.90
N ALA A 32 -9.44 -1.05 -16.93
CA ALA A 32 -10.79 -0.50 -17.08
C ALA A 32 -11.83 -1.53 -17.55
N ASP A 33 -11.41 -2.54 -18.32
CA ASP A 33 -12.30 -3.56 -18.86
C ASP A 33 -11.69 -4.97 -18.73
N PRO A 34 -12.28 -5.86 -17.91
CA PRO A 34 -11.85 -7.25 -17.79
C PRO A 34 -11.79 -8.01 -19.12
N ALA A 35 -12.60 -7.66 -20.12
CA ALA A 35 -12.54 -8.28 -21.44
C ALA A 35 -11.21 -7.99 -22.17
N HIS A 36 -10.60 -6.83 -21.90
CA HIS A 36 -9.31 -6.40 -22.45
C HIS A 36 -8.11 -6.81 -21.58
N SER A 37 -8.34 -7.47 -20.43
CA SER A 37 -7.28 -7.90 -19.51
C SER A 37 -6.53 -9.16 -19.97
N ARG A 38 -7.10 -9.95 -20.90
CA ARG A 38 -6.48 -11.21 -21.35
C ARG A 38 -5.18 -10.94 -22.09
N GLY A 39 -4.07 -11.47 -21.56
CA GLY A 39 -2.74 -11.37 -22.18
C GLY A 39 -1.97 -10.11 -21.79
N VAL A 40 -2.58 -9.18 -21.07
CA VAL A 40 -1.90 -7.98 -20.56
C VAL A 40 -1.36 -8.27 -19.16
N ALA A 41 -0.04 -8.15 -18.99
CA ALA A 41 0.61 -8.30 -17.69
C ALA A 41 0.40 -7.05 -16.84
N LEU A 42 -0.54 -7.12 -15.89
CA LEU A 42 -0.75 -6.06 -14.89
C LEU A 42 0.24 -6.23 -13.72
N PRO A 43 0.66 -5.12 -13.07
CA PRO A 43 1.49 -5.21 -11.86
C PRO A 43 0.81 -6.04 -10.77
N SER A 44 1.60 -6.86 -10.10
CA SER A 44 1.15 -7.69 -8.98
C SER A 44 1.34 -6.98 -7.63
N LEU A 45 0.54 -7.39 -6.63
CA LEU A 45 0.73 -6.93 -5.25
C LEU A 45 2.14 -7.29 -4.74
N GLU A 46 2.67 -8.46 -5.10
CA GLU A 46 4.01 -8.91 -4.73
C GLU A 46 5.09 -7.93 -5.22
N GLN A 47 4.99 -7.48 -6.47
CA GLN A 47 5.89 -6.47 -7.02
C GLN A 47 5.73 -5.12 -6.30
N ALA A 48 4.50 -4.72 -5.98
CA ALA A 48 4.23 -3.49 -5.23
C ALA A 48 4.82 -3.53 -3.81
N VAL A 49 4.74 -4.69 -3.14
CA VAL A 49 5.32 -4.91 -1.81
C VAL A 49 6.84 -4.94 -1.86
N ALA A 50 7.42 -5.66 -2.84
CA ALA A 50 8.87 -5.70 -3.04
C ALA A 50 9.46 -4.30 -3.34
N GLY A 51 8.69 -3.44 -4.00
CA GLY A 51 9.06 -2.04 -4.26
C GLY A 51 8.76 -1.08 -3.11
N HIS A 52 8.27 -1.56 -1.96
CA HIS A 52 7.79 -0.74 -0.83
C HIS A 52 6.69 0.28 -1.20
N GLY A 53 6.02 0.11 -2.35
CA GLY A 53 4.87 0.92 -2.73
C GLY A 53 3.60 0.53 -1.97
N TRP A 54 3.57 -0.70 -1.47
CA TRP A 54 2.55 -1.22 -0.57
C TRP A 54 3.22 -1.92 0.61
N LEU A 55 2.85 -1.56 1.83
CA LEU A 55 3.42 -2.18 3.03
C LEU A 55 2.44 -3.24 3.53
N CYS A 56 2.77 -4.52 3.30
CA CYS A 56 1.91 -5.66 3.65
C CYS A 56 2.74 -6.74 4.34
N GLY A 57 2.82 -6.68 5.66
CA GLY A 57 3.63 -7.60 6.45
C GLY A 57 3.40 -7.47 7.95
N PRO A 58 4.22 -8.15 8.76
CA PRO A 58 4.18 -8.04 10.21
C PRO A 58 4.70 -6.65 10.66
N ALA A 59 4.43 -6.27 11.91
CA ALA A 59 4.74 -4.95 12.42
C ALA A 59 6.24 -4.60 12.33
N GLU A 60 7.12 -5.58 12.53
CA GLU A 60 8.57 -5.41 12.47
C GLU A 60 9.03 -4.91 11.09
N MET A 61 8.45 -5.45 10.01
CA MET A 61 8.73 -5.01 8.64
C MET A 61 8.36 -3.53 8.46
N ILE A 62 7.23 -3.11 9.04
CA ILE A 62 6.75 -1.72 8.94
C ILE A 62 7.69 -0.80 9.72
N VAL A 63 8.09 -1.21 10.93
CA VAL A 63 9.05 -0.48 11.76
C VAL A 63 10.38 -0.31 11.02
N GLU A 64 10.96 -1.39 10.49
CA GLU A 64 12.20 -1.36 9.71
C GLU A 64 12.09 -0.41 8.50
N HIS A 65 10.97 -0.48 7.77
CA HIS A 65 10.75 0.41 6.63
C HIS A 65 10.70 1.88 7.07
N LEU A 66 9.94 2.21 8.11
CA LEU A 66 9.84 3.59 8.61
C LEU A 66 11.17 4.12 9.18
N GLN A 67 11.98 3.27 9.82
CA GLN A 67 13.34 3.62 10.24
C GLN A 67 14.22 3.96 9.03
N SER A 68 14.16 3.15 7.97
CA SER A 68 14.89 3.44 6.72
C SER A 68 14.47 4.77 6.07
N VAL A 69 13.17 5.13 6.16
CA VAL A 69 12.65 6.41 5.69
C VAL A 69 13.21 7.57 6.53
N GLN A 70 13.28 7.42 7.85
CA GLN A 70 13.86 8.43 8.75
C GLN A 70 15.35 8.66 8.49
N GLU A 71 16.11 7.59 8.21
CA GLU A 71 17.54 7.69 7.84
C GLU A 71 17.71 8.42 6.50
N LYS A 72 16.87 8.10 5.52
CA LYS A 72 16.91 8.72 4.19
C LYS A 72 16.45 10.17 4.19
N PHE A 73 15.48 10.51 5.04
CA PHE A 73 14.89 11.84 5.15
C PHE A 73 14.94 12.33 6.60
N PRO A 74 16.09 12.87 7.06
CA PRO A 74 16.22 13.39 8.42
C PRO A 74 15.21 14.49 8.71
N GLY A 75 14.52 14.40 9.86
CA GLY A 75 13.51 15.38 10.29
C GLY A 75 12.06 15.05 9.93
N VAL A 76 11.78 13.86 9.36
CA VAL A 76 10.42 13.36 9.26
C VAL A 76 9.85 13.10 10.66
N GLU A 77 8.79 13.82 11.02
CA GLU A 77 8.11 13.69 12.33
C GLU A 77 6.70 13.11 12.22
N ARG A 78 6.16 13.01 11.00
CA ARG A 78 4.76 12.65 10.76
C ARG A 78 4.63 11.67 9.61
N VAL A 79 3.83 10.63 9.85
CA VAL A 79 3.39 9.68 8.83
C VAL A 79 1.87 9.76 8.75
N ASN A 80 1.33 9.80 7.53
CA ASN A 80 -0.10 9.71 7.30
C ASN A 80 -0.46 8.29 6.89
N LEU A 81 -1.45 7.70 7.57
CA LEU A 81 -2.02 6.41 7.20
C LEU A 81 -3.36 6.66 6.49
N GLY A 82 -3.41 6.33 5.21
CA GLY A 82 -4.62 6.46 4.39
C GLY A 82 -5.30 5.11 4.19
N ALA A 83 -6.64 5.11 4.21
CA ALA A 83 -7.40 3.98 3.73
C ALA A 83 -7.21 3.86 2.21
N VAL A 84 -7.07 2.65 1.73
CA VAL A 84 -7.07 2.40 0.29
C VAL A 84 -8.52 2.43 -0.23
N MET A 85 -8.72 2.96 -1.43
CA MET A 85 -10.03 2.98 -2.09
C MET A 85 -10.62 1.58 -2.17
N GLY A 86 -11.87 1.43 -1.72
CA GLY A 86 -12.57 0.14 -1.67
C GLY A 86 -12.30 -0.71 -0.43
N MET A 87 -11.38 -0.31 0.45
CA MET A 87 -11.15 -1.01 1.73
C MET A 87 -12.35 -0.82 2.68
N PRO A 88 -12.95 -1.90 3.22
CA PRO A 88 -14.02 -1.80 4.19
C PRO A 88 -13.59 -1.07 5.46
N ARG A 89 -14.49 -0.26 6.04
CA ARG A 89 -14.21 0.53 7.25
C ARG A 89 -13.65 -0.31 8.40
N GLU A 90 -14.26 -1.47 8.68
CA GLU A 90 -13.82 -2.30 9.82
C GLU A 90 -12.43 -2.90 9.59
N VAL A 91 -12.07 -3.19 8.34
CA VAL A 91 -10.72 -3.65 7.99
C VAL A 91 -9.72 -2.52 8.23
N PHE A 92 -10.01 -1.30 7.77
CA PHE A 92 -9.11 -0.17 8.00
C PHE A 92 -8.96 0.15 9.50
N LYS A 93 -10.04 0.08 10.28
CA LYS A 93 -9.97 0.24 11.73
C LYS A 93 -9.08 -0.80 12.40
N ASP A 94 -9.21 -2.07 12.02
CA ASP A 94 -8.33 -3.14 12.51
C ASP A 94 -6.85 -2.87 12.18
N GLN A 95 -6.55 -2.41 10.96
CA GLN A 95 -5.18 -2.03 10.58
C GLN A 95 -4.66 -0.82 11.38
N LEU A 96 -5.49 0.18 11.65
CA LEU A 96 -5.13 1.32 12.50
C LEU A 96 -4.84 0.90 13.94
N SER A 97 -5.65 0.01 14.51
CA SER A 97 -5.42 -0.53 15.86
C SER A 97 -4.09 -1.27 15.94
N LYS A 98 -3.82 -2.20 15.00
CA LYS A 98 -2.54 -2.92 14.93
C LYS A 98 -1.36 -2.00 14.78
N PHE A 99 -1.45 -0.98 13.92
CA PHE A 99 -0.39 0.01 13.76
C PHE A 99 -0.13 0.78 15.07
N ALA A 100 -1.18 1.21 15.75
CA ALA A 100 -1.06 1.94 17.00
C ALA A 100 -0.45 1.11 18.13
N GLU A 101 -0.81 -0.18 18.21
CA GLU A 101 -0.36 -1.08 19.28
C GLU A 101 1.01 -1.69 19.01
N GLU A 102 1.35 -1.99 17.75
CA GLU A 102 2.53 -2.79 17.41
C GLU A 102 3.64 -1.98 16.71
N VAL A 103 3.33 -0.86 16.06
CA VAL A 103 4.32 -0.06 15.30
C VAL A 103 4.69 1.23 16.01
N MET A 104 3.71 2.01 16.45
CA MET A 104 3.95 3.31 17.09
C MET A 104 4.89 3.26 18.31
N PRO A 105 4.84 2.23 19.20
CA PRO A 105 5.72 2.16 20.37
C PRO A 105 7.22 2.16 20.03
N SER A 106 7.61 1.68 18.85
CA SER A 106 9.01 1.67 18.39
C SER A 106 9.55 3.07 18.07
N PHE A 107 8.69 4.08 17.96
CA PHE A 107 9.04 5.47 17.61
C PHE A 107 8.74 6.48 18.71
N SER A 108 8.05 6.08 19.77
CA SER A 108 7.90 6.90 20.97
C SER A 108 9.23 7.02 21.70
N LYS A 109 9.61 8.26 22.07
CA LYS A 109 10.73 8.46 23.00
C LYS A 109 10.42 7.75 24.33
N PRO A 110 11.40 7.08 24.96
CA PRO A 110 11.23 6.65 26.33
C PRO A 110 10.91 7.89 27.20
N ALA A 111 9.93 7.73 28.08
CA ALA A 111 9.49 8.75 29.02
C ALA A 111 10.62 9.18 29.96
#